data_AF-A0A5C6BYG9-F1
#
_entry.id   AF-A0A5C6BYG9-F1
#
_cell.length_a   1.000
_cell.length_b   1.000
_cell.length_c   1.000
_cell.angle_alpha   90.00
_cell.angle_beta   90.00
_cell.angle_gamma   90.00
#
_symmetry.space_group_name_H-M   'P 1'
#
loop_
_entity.id
_entity.type
_entity.pdbx_description
1 polymer ?
#
loop_
_entity_poly.entity_id
_entity_poly.type
_entity_poly.pdbx_seq_one_letter_code
_entity_poly.pdbx_strand_id
1 'polypeptide(L)'
;MDSQDIRTVIAAARRRFLRRLQAGPTTFTDAIRGLPLPDGVDGRVFGAMVAQLHRDRIIRPVGYVASANRCCHSRLWELVDSSIGGAK
;
A
#
# COMPACT_ATOMS: atom_id res chain seq x y z
N MET A 1 19.33 8.56 -11.32
CA MET A 1 18.42 7.67 -10.57
C MET A 1 17.56 6.96 -11.60
N ASP A 2 17.70 5.65 -11.72
CA ASP A 2 17.15 4.90 -12.83
C ASP A 2 15.63 4.70 -12.68
N SER A 3 14.87 4.89 -13.75
CA SER A 3 13.42 4.67 -13.73
C SER A 3 13.06 3.20 -13.48
N GLN A 4 13.98 2.26 -13.72
CA GLN A 4 13.79 0.85 -13.36
C GLN A 4 13.75 0.60 -11.85
N ASP A 5 14.56 1.29 -11.05
CA ASP A 5 14.60 1.10 -9.59
C ASP A 5 13.26 1.49 -8.95
N ILE A 6 12.69 2.61 -9.38
CA ILE A 6 11.41 3.11 -8.85
C ILE A 6 10.27 2.13 -9.18
N ARG A 7 10.21 1.63 -10.42
CA ARG A 7 9.18 0.64 -10.82
C ARG A 7 9.30 -0.65 -10.02
N THR A 8 10.52 -1.10 -9.77
CA THR A 8 10.80 -2.32 -8.99
C THR A 8 10.35 -2.17 -7.54
N VAL A 9 10.64 -1.01 -6.94
CA VAL A 9 10.21 -0.66 -5.58
C VAL A 9 8.69 -0.56 -5.48
N ILE A 10 8.02 0.07 -6.45
CA ILE A 10 6.55 0.13 -6.51
C ILE A 10 5.95 -1.27 -6.61
N ALA A 11 6.51 -2.15 -7.45
CA ALA A 11 6.04 -3.53 -7.57
C ALA A 11 6.25 -4.33 -6.27
N ALA A 12 7.37 -4.11 -5.57
CA ALA A 12 7.62 -4.72 -4.26
C ALA A 12 6.64 -4.21 -3.19
N ALA A 13 6.42 -2.89 -3.14
CA ALA A 13 5.44 -2.24 -2.26
C ALA A 13 4.02 -2.79 -2.51
N ARG A 14 3.60 -2.88 -3.78
CA ARG A 14 2.30 -3.44 -4.18
C ARG A 14 2.11 -4.85 -3.64
N ARG A 15 3.08 -5.74 -3.89
CA ARG A 15 3.00 -7.14 -3.44
C ARG A 15 2.95 -7.24 -1.91
N ARG A 16 3.76 -6.46 -1.21
CA ARG A 16 3.77 -6.45 0.26
C ARG A 16 2.45 -5.92 0.83
N PHE A 17 1.90 -4.87 0.23
CA PHE A 17 0.62 -4.29 0.60
C PHE A 17 -0.54 -5.27 0.43
N LEU A 18 -0.69 -5.86 -0.76
CA LEU A 18 -1.73 -6.84 -1.02
C LEU A 18 -1.63 -8.06 -0.09
N ARG A 19 -0.41 -8.60 0.13
CA ARG A 19 -0.22 -9.69 1.09
C ARG A 19 -0.62 -9.33 2.51
N ARG A 20 -0.37 -8.08 2.95
CA ARG A 20 -0.83 -7.65 4.27
C ARG A 20 -2.35 -7.52 4.35
N LEU A 21 -2.99 -7.04 3.30
CA LEU A 21 -4.44 -6.96 3.25
C LEU A 21 -5.13 -8.33 3.28
N GLN A 22 -4.47 -9.39 2.78
CA GLN A 22 -4.96 -10.77 2.92
C GLN A 22 -5.01 -11.23 4.38
N ALA A 23 -4.13 -10.73 5.24
CA ALA A 23 -4.13 -11.03 6.67
C ALA A 23 -5.14 -10.16 7.46
N GLY A 24 -5.63 -9.08 6.86
CA GLY A 24 -6.63 -8.19 7.44
C GLY A 24 -6.44 -6.72 7.07
N PRO A 25 -7.37 -5.84 7.48
CA PRO A 25 -7.29 -4.42 7.18
C PRO A 25 -6.00 -3.77 7.72
N THR A 26 -5.35 -2.93 6.92
CA THR A 26 -4.11 -2.25 7.32
C THR A 26 -3.94 -0.89 6.65
N THR A 27 -3.05 -0.07 7.20
CA THR A 27 -2.64 1.18 6.56
C THR A 27 -1.56 0.91 5.52
N PHE A 28 -1.47 1.76 4.51
CA PHE A 28 -0.39 1.64 3.52
C PHE A 28 0.99 1.75 4.19
N THR A 29 1.17 2.74 5.07
CA THR A 29 2.42 3.00 5.80
C THR A 29 2.86 1.80 6.63
N ASP A 30 1.94 1.13 7.34
CA ASP A 30 2.28 -0.08 8.10
C ASP A 30 2.62 -1.25 7.19
N ALA A 31 1.91 -1.40 6.07
CA ALA A 31 2.16 -2.49 5.15
C ALA A 31 3.53 -2.42 4.47
N ILE A 32 3.99 -1.21 4.12
CA ILE A 32 5.32 -0.98 3.54
C ILE A 32 6.41 -0.69 4.58
N ARG A 33 6.08 -0.74 5.88
CA ARG A 33 7.07 -0.54 6.94
C ARG A 33 8.23 -1.53 6.78
N GLY A 34 9.45 -1.00 6.78
CA GLY A 34 10.68 -1.76 6.59
C GLY A 34 10.99 -2.14 5.13
N LEU A 35 10.25 -1.63 4.15
CA LEU A 35 10.67 -1.70 2.75
C LEU A 35 11.83 -0.70 2.56
N PRO A 36 13.04 -1.14 2.14
CA PRO A 36 14.13 -0.22 1.83
C PRO A 36 13.70 0.62 0.62
N LEU A 37 13.63 1.94 0.83
CA LEU A 37 13.39 2.91 -0.22
C LEU A 37 14.75 3.44 -0.69
N PRO A 38 14.98 3.55 -2.01
CA PRO A 38 16.16 4.24 -2.53
C PRO A 38 16.20 5.68 -2.04
N ASP A 39 17.40 6.22 -1.85
CA ASP A 39 17.57 7.62 -1.43
C ASP A 39 16.83 8.57 -2.38
N GLY A 40 16.05 9.48 -1.80
CA GLY A 40 15.25 10.45 -2.56
C GLY A 40 13.86 9.96 -3.00
N VAL A 41 13.46 8.73 -2.68
CA VAL A 41 12.10 8.24 -2.96
C VAL A 41 11.15 8.55 -1.80
N ASP A 42 10.24 9.51 -2.02
CA ASP A 42 9.18 9.84 -1.07
C ASP A 42 8.00 8.85 -1.17
N GLY A 43 7.37 8.53 -0.04
CA GLY A 43 6.20 7.65 0.03
C GLY A 43 5.00 8.09 -0.83
N ARG A 44 4.97 9.36 -1.26
CA ARG A 44 3.99 9.89 -2.23
C ARG A 44 4.02 9.17 -3.57
N VAL A 45 5.15 8.59 -3.98
CA VAL A 45 5.24 7.83 -5.24
C VAL A 45 4.28 6.63 -5.25
N PHE A 46 3.96 6.08 -4.08
CA PHE A 46 3.02 4.97 -3.95
C PHE A 46 1.55 5.41 -3.91
N GLY A 47 1.28 6.71 -3.75
CA GLY A 47 -0.08 7.24 -3.74
C GLY A 47 -0.84 6.92 -5.03
N ALA A 48 -0.17 7.05 -6.19
CA ALA A 48 -0.73 6.71 -7.49
C ALA A 48 -1.09 5.22 -7.59
N MET A 49 -0.23 4.34 -7.05
CA MET A 49 -0.47 2.90 -7.00
C MET A 49 -1.69 2.56 -6.14
N VAL A 50 -1.81 3.13 -4.94
CA VAL A 50 -2.98 2.91 -4.06
C VAL A 50 -4.26 3.45 -4.71
N ALA A 51 -4.19 4.63 -5.33
CA ALA A 51 -5.32 5.20 -6.06
C ALA A 51 -5.77 4.32 -7.23
N GLN A 52 -4.83 3.70 -7.96
CA GLN A 52 -5.15 2.75 -9.01
C GLN A 52 -5.84 1.49 -8.47
N LEU A 53 -5.30 0.86 -7.42
CA LEU A 53 -5.92 -0.32 -6.79
C LEU A 53 -7.36 -0.03 -6.30
N HIS A 54 -7.60 1.16 -5.78
CA HIS A 54 -8.94 1.59 -5.36
C HIS A 54 -9.88 1.80 -6.55
N ARG A 55 -9.41 2.47 -7.63
CA ARG A 55 -10.18 2.64 -8.87
C ARG A 55 -10.54 1.30 -9.52
N ASP A 56 -9.61 0.35 -9.49
CA ASP A 56 -9.77 -1.00 -10.02
C ASP A 56 -10.62 -1.90 -9.10
N ARG A 57 -11.14 -1.37 -7.98
CA ARG A 57 -11.94 -2.09 -6.97
C ARG A 57 -11.24 -3.31 -6.37
N ILE A 58 -9.92 -3.31 -6.32
CA ILE A 58 -9.12 -4.36 -5.67
C ILE A 58 -9.11 -4.15 -4.15
N ILE A 59 -9.04 -2.88 -3.72
CA ILE A 59 -9.06 -2.48 -2.32
C ILE A 59 -10.17 -1.46 -2.07
N ARG A 60 -10.69 -1.42 -0.84
CA ARG A 60 -11.63 -0.38 -0.40
C ARG A 60 -11.21 0.25 0.92
N PRO A 61 -11.54 1.54 1.14
CA PRO A 61 -11.33 2.17 2.43
C PRO A 61 -12.34 1.64 3.45
N VAL A 62 -11.88 1.37 4.66
CA VAL A 62 -12.74 0.84 5.76
C VAL A 62 -12.74 1.69 7.00
N GLY A 63 -11.91 2.74 7.02
CA GLY A 63 -11.82 3.63 8.14
C GLY A 63 -10.47 4.31 8.20
N TYR A 64 -10.13 4.75 9.41
CA TYR A 64 -8.98 5.56 9.70
C TYR A 64 -8.40 5.13 11.05
N VAL A 65 -7.06 5.09 11.16
CA VAL A 65 -6.36 4.93 12.44
C VAL A 65 -5.59 6.18 12.78
N ALA A 66 -5.44 6.42 14.08
CA ALA A 66 -4.54 7.44 14.58
C ALA A 66 -3.12 7.13 14.11
N SER A 67 -2.55 8.02 13.29
CA SER A 67 -1.14 7.96 12.94
C SER A 67 -0.32 8.55 14.08
N ALA A 68 0.86 7.99 14.35
CA ALA A 68 1.79 8.55 15.32
C ALA A 68 2.26 9.98 14.97
N ASN A 69 2.09 10.40 13.71
CA ASN A 69 2.27 11.80 13.30
C ASN A 69 0.99 12.60 13.59
N ARG A 70 1.10 13.53 14.55
CA ARG A 70 0.07 14.37 15.21
C ARG A 70 -0.99 15.09 14.34
N CYS A 71 -1.04 14.94 13.02
CA CYS A 71 -1.90 15.73 12.13
C CYS A 71 -2.78 14.91 11.17
N CYS A 72 -2.46 13.64 10.89
CA CYS A 72 -3.08 12.94 9.78
C CYS A 72 -3.52 11.53 10.18
N HIS A 73 -4.82 11.28 10.21
CA HIS A 73 -5.31 9.90 10.29
C HIS A 73 -4.82 9.10 9.08
N SER A 74 -4.24 7.93 9.32
CA SER A 74 -3.86 7.01 8.25
C SER A 74 -5.08 6.21 7.83
N ARG A 75 -5.40 6.22 6.53
CA ARG A 75 -6.53 5.46 5.99
C ARG A 75 -6.26 3.96 6.07
N LEU A 76 -7.23 3.23 6.61
CA LEU A 76 -7.27 1.77 6.59
C LEU A 76 -7.86 1.30 5.27
N TRP A 77 -7.24 0.28 4.71
CA TRP A 77 -7.65 -0.40 3.50
C TRP A 77 -7.93 -1.85 3.81
N GLU A 78 -8.84 -2.45 3.06
CA GLU A 78 -9.01 -3.90 2.99
C GLU A 78 -9.12 -4.36 1.53
N LEU A 79 -8.90 -5.65 1.29
CA LEU A 79 -9.19 -6.27 0.00
C LEU A 79 -10.71 -6.38 -0.20
N VAL A 80 -11.18 -5.99 -1.38
CA VAL A 80 -12.60 -6.13 -1.75
C VAL A 80 -12.96 -7.60 -1.96
N ASP A 81 -12.02 -8.39 -2.47
CA ASP A 81 -12.22 -9.80 -2.75
C ASP A 81 -10.94 -10.60 -2.45
N SER A 82 -11.05 -11.65 -1.65
CA SER A 82 -9.94 -12.55 -1.30
C SER A 82 -9.49 -13.42 -2.46
N SER A 83 -10.29 -13.56 -3.53
CA SER A 83 -9.94 -14.32 -4.74
C SER A 83 -8.85 -13.65 -5.59
N ILE A 84 -8.73 -12.32 -5.53
CA ILE A 84 -7.66 -11.55 -6.20
C ILE A 84 -6.30 -11.74 -5.47
N GLY A 85 -6.33 -12.23 -4.23
CA GLY A 85 -5.15 -12.49 -3.42
C GLY A 85 -4.42 -13.80 -3.70
N GLY A 86 -4.99 -14.70 -4.52
CA GLY A 86 -4.44 -16.04 -4.72
C GLY A 86 -4.71 -16.92 -3.50
N ALA A 87 -5.95 -17.36 -3.35
CA ALA A 87 -6.29 -18.51 -2.54
C ALA A 87 -7.33 -19.34 -3.29
N LYS A 88 -6.84 -20.37 -3.97
CA LYS A 88 -7.60 -21.59 -4.24
C LYS A 88 -6.67 -22.77 -4.01
#